data_AF-A0A7C5SK62-F1
#
_entry.id   AF-A0A7C5SK62-F1
#
_cell.length_a   1.000
_cell.length_b   1.000
_cell.length_c   1.000
_cell.angle_alpha   90.00
_cell.angle_beta   90.00
_cell.angle_gamma   90.00
#
_symmetry.space_group_name_H-M   'P 1'
#
loop_
_entity.id
_entity.type
_entity.pdbx_description
1 polymer ?
#
loop_
_entity_poly.entity_id
_entity_poly.type
_entity_poly.pdbx_seq_one_letter_code
_entity_poly.pdbx_strand_id
1 'polypeptide(L)' 'MAKKKAMAREYVWLQCTETGDLNYRTSINVKGGISDRLKEGFNKYCPRLRRHTLHKIKRK' A
#
# COMPACT_ATOMS: atom_id res chain seq x y z
N MET A 1 4.73 27.04 -18.74
CA MET A 1 4.76 26.25 -17.49
C MET A 1 4.12 24.89 -17.76
N ALA A 2 4.89 23.80 -17.71
CA ALA A 2 4.37 22.47 -18.08
C ALA A 2 3.26 22.04 -17.12
N LYS A 3 2.05 21.83 -17.65
CA LYS A 3 0.87 21.37 -16.91
C LYS A 3 1.22 20.04 -16.24
N LYS A 4 1.31 20.00 -14.92
CA LYS A 4 1.62 18.79 -14.14
C LYS A 4 0.48 17.79 -14.42
N LYS A 5 0.70 16.85 -15.35
CA LYS A 5 -0.24 15.76 -15.63
C LYS A 5 -0.54 15.10 -14.30
N ALA A 6 -1.82 15.01 -13.92
CA ALA A 6 -2.26 14.30 -12.73
C ALA A 6 -1.54 12.95 -12.70
N MET A 7 -0.69 12.72 -11.70
CA MET A 7 0.11 11.51 -11.63
C MET A 7 -0.86 10.35 -11.54
N ALA A 8 -0.88 9.51 -12.58
CA ALA A 8 -1.68 8.29 -12.60
C ALA A 8 -1.28 7.32 -11.48
N ARG A 9 -0.13 7.54 -10.83
CA ARG A 9 0.40 6.70 -9.77
C ARG A 9 0.53 7.47 -8.47
N GLU A 10 0.03 6.87 -7.39
CA GLU A 10 0.20 7.35 -6.02
C GLU A 10 1.05 6.37 -5.23
N TYR A 11 1.83 6.88 -4.27
CA TYR A 11 2.52 6.04 -3.31
C TYR A 11 1.64 5.84 -2.08
N VAL A 12 1.45 4.58 -1.71
CA VAL A 12 0.71 4.21 -0.50
C VAL A 12 1.59 3.37 0.41
N TRP A 13 1.26 3.42 1.69
CA TRP A 13 1.88 2.57 2.70
C TRP A 13 1.04 1.33 2.95
N LEU A 14 1.71 0.22 3.15
CA LEU A 14 1.13 -1.04 3.58
C LEU A 14 1.37 -1.18 5.08
N GLN A 15 0.28 -1.14 5.83
CA GLN A 15 0.24 -1.25 7.27
C GLN A 15 0.01 -2.71 7.68
N CYS A 16 0.86 -3.24 8.56
CA CYS A 16 0.66 -4.55 9.18
C CYS A 16 -0.61 -4.53 10.05
N THR A 17 -1.50 -5.50 9.89
CA THR A 17 -2.74 -5.57 10.70
C THR A 17 -2.51 -5.95 12.14
N GLU A 18 -1.40 -6.64 12.44
CA GLU A 18 -1.10 -7.14 13.78
C GLU A 18 -0.28 -6.16 14.61
N THR A 19 0.69 -5.47 13.99
CA THR A 19 1.58 -4.55 14.71
C THR A 19 1.26 -3.08 14.45
N GLY A 20 0.47 -2.78 13.42
CA GLY A 20 0.15 -1.40 13.04
C GLY A 20 1.31 -0.66 12.37
N ASP A 21 2.47 -1.28 12.17
CA ASP A 21 3.63 -0.64 11.54
C ASP A 21 3.47 -0.48 10.03
N LEU A 22 4.07 0.59 9.50
CA LEU A 22 4.15 0.88 8.08
C LEU A 22 5.42 0.23 7.50
N ASN A 23 5.33 -1.06 7.14
CA ASN A 23 6.51 -1.84 6.75
C ASN A 23 6.90 -1.64 5.28
N TYR A 24 5.93 -1.47 4.39
CA TYR A 24 6.19 -1.42 2.95
C TYR A 24 5.55 -0.19 2.30
N ARG A 25 6.23 0.32 1.29
CA ARG A 25 5.72 1.39 0.42
C ARG A 25 5.58 0.84 -1.00
N THR A 26 4.43 1.07 -1.62
CA THR A 26 4.17 0.62 -2.99
C THR A 26 3.56 1.74 -3.83
N SER A 27 3.91 1.79 -5.11
CA SER A 27 3.29 2.68 -6.08
C SER A 27 2.09 1.99 -6.71
N ILE A 28 0.92 2.60 -6.62
CA ILE A 28 -0.33 2.05 -7.14
C ILE A 28 -0.82 2.94 -8.28
N ASN A 29 -1.31 2.33 -9.35
CA ASN A 29 -1.96 3.08 -10.42
C ASN A 29 -3.40 3.41 -9.97
N VAL A 30 -3.68 4.69 -9.74
CA VAL A 30 -5.02 5.19 -9.41
C VAL A 30 -5.88 5.39 -10.64
N LYS A 31 -5.28 5.38 -11.84
CA LYS A 31 -5.99 5.51 -13.11
C LYS A 31 -6.69 4.19 -13.45
N GLY A 32 -7.94 4.05 -13.00
CA GLY A 32 -8.78 2.85 -13.17
C GLY A 32 -9.42 2.33 -11.87
N GLY A 33 -9.19 2.99 -10.73
CA GLY A 33 -9.65 2.51 -9.43
C GLY A 33 -8.66 1.53 -8.79
N ILE A 34 -8.64 1.51 -7.46
CA ILE A 34 -7.83 0.54 -6.72
C ILE A 34 -8.48 -0.82 -6.86
N SER A 35 -7.73 -1.81 -7.37
CA SER A 35 -8.20 -3.19 -7.44
C SER A 35 -8.57 -3.69 -6.05
N ASP A 36 -9.72 -4.35 -5.91
CA ASP A 36 -10.22 -4.76 -4.58
C ASP A 36 -9.27 -5.72 -3.86
N ARG A 37 -8.52 -6.53 -4.62
CA ARG A 37 -7.40 -7.35 -4.12
C ARG A 37 -6.35 -6.55 -3.34
N LEU A 38 -6.09 -5.32 -3.78
CA LEU A 38 -5.11 -4.44 -3.17
C LEU A 38 -5.62 -3.86 -1.83
N LYS A 39 -6.95 -3.65 -1.71
CA LYS A 39 -7.60 -3.26 -0.46
C LYS A 39 -7.68 -4.40 0.54
N GLU A 40 -7.90 -5.61 0.04
CA GLU A 40 -8.00 -6.84 0.85
C GLU A 40 -6.70 -7.13 1.60
N GLY A 41 -5.57 -6.75 0.99
CA GLY A 41 -4.25 -6.74 1.61
C GLY A 41 -3.36 -7.88 1.11
N PHE A 42 -2.08 -7.80 1.45
CA PHE A 42 -1.07 -8.77 1.01
C PHE A 42 -0.40 -9.43 2.20
N ASN A 43 -0.15 -10.73 2.09
CA ASN A 43 0.71 -11.44 3.04
C ASN A 43 2.18 -11.06 2.79
N LYS A 44 2.74 -10.26 3.70
CA LYS A 44 4.12 -9.80 3.66
C LYS A 44 4.81 -10.06 4.99
N TYR A 45 6.12 -10.19 4.94
CA TYR A 45 6.93 -10.47 6.11
C TYR A 45 6.93 -9.26 7.07
N CYS A 46 6.56 -9.47 8.32
CA CYS A 46 6.68 -8.45 9.37
C CYS A 46 7.97 -8.70 10.17
N PRO A 47 8.95 -7.78 10.16
CA PRO A 47 10.22 -7.99 10.85
C PRO A 47 10.08 -8.05 12.37
N ARG A 48 9.04 -7.42 12.95
CA ARG A 48 8.80 -7.46 14.41
C ARG A 48 8.32 -8.82 14.89
N LEU A 49 7.37 -9.42 14.17
CA LEU A 49 6.79 -10.73 14.50
C LEU A 49 7.54 -11.89 13.86
N ARG A 50 8.48 -11.60 12.96
CA ARG A 50 9.29 -12.56 12.19
C ARG A 50 8.45 -13.60 11.42
N ARG A 51 7.24 -13.22 11.01
CA ARG A 51 6.31 -14.06 10.24
C ARG A 51 5.61 -13.26 9.15
N HIS A 52 5.01 -13.96 8.19
CA HIS A 52 4.17 -13.32 7.19
C HIS A 52 2.81 -12.98 7.79
N THR A 53 2.42 -11.71 7.69
CA THR A 53 1.16 -11.19 8.20
C THR A 53 0.44 -10.41 7.10
N LEU A 54 -0.86 -10.17 7.30
CA LEU A 54 -1.66 -9.36 6.40
C LEU A 54 -1.25 -7.89 6.51
N HIS A 55 -0.93 -7.29 5.37
CA HIS A 55 -0.64 -5.87 5.25
C HIS A 55 -1.68 -5.19 4.37
N LYS A 56 -2.41 -4.23 4.94
CA LYS A 56 -3.47 -3.48 4.25
C LYS A 56 -2.98 -2.11 3.83
N ILE A 57 -3.54 -1.58 2.75
CA ILE A 57 -3.22 -0.22 2.32
C ILE A 57 -3.80 0.80 3.29
N LYS A 58 -2.93 1.67 3.79
CA LYS A 58 -3.31 2.89 4.48
C LYS A 58 -3.14 4.06 3.51
N ARG A 59 -4.27 4.64 3.08
CA ARG A 59 -4.26 5.96 2.40
C ARG A 59 -4.40 7.03 3.48
N LYS A 60 -3.80 8.20 3.23
CA LYS A 60 -4.03 9.40 4.03
C LYS A 60 -5.34 10.05 3.62
#